data_AF-A0A8B6H900-F1
#
_entry.id   AF-A0A8B6H900-F1
#
_cell.length_a   1.000
_cell.length_b   1.000
_cell.length_c   1.000
_cell.angle_alpha   90.00
_cell.angle_beta   90.00
_cell.angle_gamma   90.00
#
_symmetry.space_group_name_H-M   'P 1'
#
loop_
_entity.id
_entity.type
_entity.pdbx_description
1 polymer ?
#
loop_
_entity_poly.entity_id
_entity_poly.type
_entity_poly.pdbx_seq_one_letter_code
_entity_poly.pdbx_strand_id
1 'polypeptide(L)'
;MVIKNSLHVSCWNINGFKLKGYNKYSDSDFISEFNKKDIFCLLETHCSLEDALEIPDFKAVHLIRPMSARTRKRSGGISVYVRSTLRPGIKFLKHKTNDYIWLKLCKQFFGLPEDLYLCFLYNPPANSTYSQSLTYDILEYVENDIVSYSKLGKILIAGDVNARTGSKQLDFIQNDILDTHISSLFEEYNPDFDIPVRHSQDSILSTRGKTLNDLCVQTGIRILNGRTPGDYIGQLTCHTPMGSSVVDYFLSSESLLSNILFFKVHDFKADLSDHCQVSTMLKVNCIFNAVQKDVYSIPNQYIWEENSAEKFQNALASPLVQEKIKTFNNTNYTGDSNIMIQDLNNILYEAANISIKKKIIKKVNSTAKVKKSQQSKWFDLPLINMKKQLCDKEKLFKKYNKDPYIRSSFFALLKKYRKARKTKYREFRADLIDQLDNLREENPKSYWTLLESLKNSDKKTEKSSNITSTEWAEYFKDLNKKPVTPSPNIIEFLPEMASINVPASEIVCVSLFKDKRIVLAPYAFPLAGTETFSQILESLYVASIRDTLNTRFNEPITIGDKTLIKCYVSSLALTGKKLK
;
A
#
# COMPACT_ATOMS: atom_id res chain seq x y z
N MET A 1 26.82 -7.77 -7.88
CA MET A 1 27.14 -6.70 -6.92
C MET A 1 26.65 -5.37 -7.50
N VAL A 2 25.88 -4.59 -6.75
CA VAL A 2 25.34 -3.29 -7.17
C VAL A 2 26.09 -2.21 -6.41
N ILE A 3 26.66 -1.25 -7.14
CA ILE A 3 27.30 -0.06 -6.58
C ILE A 3 26.30 1.09 -6.71
N LYS A 4 26.08 1.82 -5.62
CA LYS A 4 25.16 2.95 -5.60
C LYS A 4 25.81 4.14 -4.91
N ASN A 5 26.01 5.20 -5.69
CA ASN A 5 26.72 6.42 -5.29
C ASN A 5 25.79 7.53 -4.79
N SER A 6 24.48 7.31 -4.86
CA SER A 6 23.49 8.30 -4.47
C SER A 6 22.19 7.64 -4.02
N LEU A 7 21.58 8.20 -2.98
CA LEU A 7 20.32 7.77 -2.39
C LEU A 7 19.23 8.79 -2.69
N HIS A 8 18.15 8.37 -3.35
CA HIS A 8 17.03 9.25 -3.70
C HIS A 8 15.90 9.12 -2.67
N VAL A 9 15.69 10.18 -1.89
CA VAL A 9 14.68 10.26 -0.83
C VAL A 9 13.57 11.22 -1.26
N SER A 10 12.31 10.83 -1.11
CA SER A 10 11.18 11.72 -1.43
C SER A 10 10.07 11.70 -0.39
N CYS A 11 9.33 12.79 -0.30
CA CYS A 11 8.15 12.90 0.55
C CYS A 11 7.01 13.51 -0.27
N TRP A 12 5.78 13.03 -0.08
CA TRP A 12 4.62 13.57 -0.76
C TRP A 12 3.38 13.48 0.12
N ASN A 13 2.79 14.63 0.47
CA ASN A 13 1.42 14.64 0.97
C ASN A 13 0.47 14.29 -0.18
N ILE A 14 -0.20 13.15 -0.05
CA ILE A 14 -1.10 12.63 -1.09
C ILE A 14 -2.56 12.92 -0.80
N ASN A 15 -2.94 13.54 0.33
CA ASN A 15 -4.33 13.88 0.65
C ASN A 15 -5.33 12.74 0.34
N GLY A 16 -5.05 11.59 0.92
CA GLY A 16 -5.79 10.33 0.80
C GLY A 16 -5.48 9.55 -0.49
N PHE A 17 -5.20 8.26 -0.35
CA PHE A 17 -5.06 7.38 -1.52
C PHE A 17 -6.41 7.00 -2.16
N LYS A 18 -7.47 6.86 -1.33
CA LYS A 18 -8.86 6.62 -1.75
C LYS A 18 -9.64 7.94 -1.76
N LEU A 19 -9.76 8.56 -2.92
CA LEU A 19 -10.72 9.64 -3.15
C LEU A 19 -12.02 9.01 -3.63
N LYS A 20 -13.17 9.17 -2.93
CA LYS A 20 -14.48 8.54 -3.23
C LYS A 20 -14.68 8.11 -4.71
N GLY A 21 -14.35 6.85 -5.04
CA GLY A 21 -14.45 6.28 -6.39
C GLY A 21 -13.17 6.29 -7.23
N TYR A 22 -12.00 6.51 -6.64
CA TYR A 22 -10.71 6.47 -7.31
C TYR A 22 -9.62 6.09 -6.30
N ASN A 23 -8.89 5.04 -6.62
CA ASN A 23 -7.74 4.57 -5.86
C ASN A 23 -6.47 5.04 -6.58
N LYS A 24 -5.71 5.97 -5.99
CA LYS A 24 -4.42 6.45 -6.54
C LYS A 24 -3.44 5.31 -6.76
N TYR A 25 -3.53 4.26 -5.96
CA TYR A 25 -2.66 3.09 -6.07
C TYR A 25 -2.97 2.21 -7.29
N SER A 26 -4.13 2.37 -7.90
CA SER A 26 -4.44 1.75 -9.20
C SER A 26 -3.97 2.58 -10.39
N ASP A 27 -3.47 3.79 -10.15
CA ASP A 27 -3.01 4.69 -11.20
C ASP A 27 -1.54 4.44 -11.53
N SER A 28 -1.27 4.06 -12.78
CA SER A 28 0.10 3.81 -13.25
C SER A 28 0.97 5.05 -13.20
N ASP A 29 0.41 6.23 -13.43
CA ASP A 29 1.16 7.49 -13.38
C ASP A 29 1.61 7.75 -11.94
N PHE A 30 0.72 7.50 -10.96
CA PHE A 30 1.05 7.61 -9.54
C PHE A 30 2.15 6.63 -9.12
N ILE A 31 2.02 5.34 -9.46
CA ILE A 31 3.04 4.33 -9.13
C ILE A 31 4.39 4.68 -9.79
N SER A 32 4.36 5.18 -11.03
CA SER A 32 5.57 5.49 -11.79
C SER A 32 6.46 6.55 -11.15
N GLU A 33 5.89 7.45 -10.33
CA GLU A 33 6.64 8.46 -9.58
C GLU A 33 7.63 7.84 -8.58
N PHE A 34 7.37 6.62 -8.12
CA PHE A 34 8.17 5.98 -7.07
C PHE A 34 9.21 4.99 -7.61
N ASN A 35 9.09 4.58 -8.88
CA ASN A 35 9.97 3.56 -9.48
C ASN A 35 11.46 3.90 -9.39
N LYS A 36 11.81 5.19 -9.46
CA LYS A 36 13.20 5.68 -9.39
C LYS A 36 13.66 6.05 -7.98
N LYS A 37 12.77 6.03 -6.99
CA LYS A 37 13.08 6.42 -5.61
C LYS A 37 13.67 5.24 -4.85
N ASP A 38 14.44 5.53 -3.82
CA ASP A 38 15.03 4.51 -2.94
C ASP A 38 14.29 4.43 -1.61
N ILE A 39 13.97 5.60 -1.07
CA ILE A 39 13.14 5.77 0.12
C ILE A 39 12.09 6.82 -0.24
N PHE A 40 10.82 6.53 0.03
CA PHE A 40 9.80 7.54 -0.10
C PHE A 40 8.75 7.45 0.98
N CYS A 41 8.17 8.60 1.29
CA CYS A 41 7.12 8.72 2.28
C CYS A 41 5.88 9.35 1.68
N LEU A 42 4.72 8.77 2.00
CA LEU A 42 3.41 9.31 1.67
C LEU A 42 2.77 9.83 2.96
N LEU A 43 2.34 11.09 2.95
CA LEU A 43 1.62 11.73 4.06
C LEU A 43 0.14 11.86 3.73
N GLU A 44 -0.69 12.01 4.76
CA GLU A 44 -2.15 11.98 4.66
C GLU A 44 -2.66 10.77 3.89
N THR A 45 -2.15 9.58 4.23
CA THR A 45 -2.57 8.37 3.51
C THR A 45 -4.06 8.09 3.69
N HIS A 46 -4.65 8.36 4.86
CA HIS A 46 -6.05 8.08 5.16
C HIS A 46 -6.40 6.57 5.10
N CYS A 47 -5.44 5.67 5.31
CA CYS A 47 -5.62 4.22 5.21
C CYS A 47 -6.06 3.54 6.52
N SER A 48 -6.67 2.36 6.38
CA SER A 48 -6.77 1.30 7.39
C SER A 48 -5.65 0.28 7.23
N LEU A 49 -5.55 -0.66 8.18
CA LEU A 49 -4.61 -1.79 8.07
C LEU A 49 -4.91 -2.64 6.83
N GLU A 50 -6.19 -2.84 6.52
CA GLU A 50 -6.67 -3.58 5.34
C GLU A 50 -6.38 -2.84 4.03
N ASP A 51 -6.25 -1.52 4.10
CA ASP A 51 -6.02 -0.63 2.96
C ASP A 51 -4.54 -0.31 2.74
N ALA A 52 -3.66 -0.78 3.62
CA ALA A 52 -2.23 -0.54 3.55
C ALA A 52 -1.67 -1.12 2.24
N LEU A 53 -1.00 -0.27 1.47
CA LEU A 53 -0.49 -0.66 0.16
C LEU A 53 0.86 -1.31 0.28
N GLU A 54 0.98 -2.48 -0.34
CA GLU A 54 2.25 -3.11 -0.64
C GLU A 54 2.68 -2.73 -2.05
N ILE A 55 3.85 -2.11 -2.19
CA ILE A 55 4.45 -1.78 -3.48
C ILE A 55 5.53 -2.82 -3.79
N PRO A 56 5.47 -3.52 -4.94
CA PRO A 56 6.50 -4.49 -5.31
C PRO A 56 7.90 -3.91 -5.23
N ASP A 57 8.86 -4.70 -4.77
CA ASP A 57 10.25 -4.31 -4.54
C ASP A 57 10.48 -3.32 -3.39
N PHE A 58 9.44 -2.86 -2.68
CA PHE A 58 9.56 -2.03 -1.48
C PHE A 58 9.07 -2.77 -0.23
N LYS A 59 9.67 -2.43 0.91
CA LYS A 59 9.18 -2.76 2.23
C LYS A 59 8.55 -1.52 2.84
N ALA A 60 7.32 -1.64 3.29
CA ALA A 60 6.54 -0.53 3.81
C ALA A 60 6.41 -0.58 5.34
N VAL A 61 6.31 0.59 5.97
CA VAL A 61 5.84 0.77 7.34
C VAL A 61 4.75 1.82 7.33
N HIS A 62 3.60 1.49 7.91
CA HIS A 62 2.42 2.35 7.91
C HIS A 62 2.11 2.81 9.34
N LEU A 63 2.19 4.12 9.58
CA LEU A 63 1.64 4.74 10.77
C LEU A 63 0.21 5.18 10.48
N ILE A 64 -0.73 4.41 10.99
CA ILE A 64 -2.15 4.63 10.72
C ILE A 64 -2.75 5.46 11.85
N ARG A 65 -3.25 6.65 11.51
CA ARG A 65 -3.94 7.50 12.49
C ARG A 65 -5.28 6.87 12.88
N PRO A 66 -5.59 6.79 14.20
CA PRO A 66 -6.89 6.33 14.67
C PRO A 66 -8.03 7.19 14.11
N MET A 67 -9.13 6.55 13.73
CA MET A 67 -10.31 7.26 13.23
C MET A 67 -11.01 7.96 14.40
N SER A 68 -11.26 9.27 14.26
CA SER A 68 -12.05 10.01 15.24
C SER A 68 -13.49 9.49 15.29
N ALA A 69 -14.02 9.28 16.50
CA ALA A 69 -15.41 8.87 16.73
C ALA A 69 -16.45 9.84 16.11
N ARG A 70 -16.08 11.11 15.93
CA ARG A 70 -16.94 12.15 15.37
C ARG A 70 -17.03 12.11 13.85
N THR A 71 -16.15 11.38 13.17
CA THR A 71 -16.05 11.43 11.71
C THR A 71 -16.12 10.04 11.11
N ARG A 72 -16.84 9.95 9.98
CA ARG A 72 -16.86 8.72 9.17
C ARG A 72 -15.69 8.64 8.18
N LYS A 73 -14.71 9.56 8.22
CA LYS A 73 -13.58 9.55 7.28
C LYS A 73 -12.27 9.41 8.06
N ARG A 74 -11.35 8.61 7.52
CA ARG A 74 -9.98 8.58 8.01
C ARG A 74 -9.25 9.85 7.61
N SER A 75 -8.30 10.28 8.43
CA SER A 75 -7.48 11.49 8.24
C SER A 75 -6.05 11.21 8.67
N GLY A 76 -5.09 12.00 8.17
CA GLY A 76 -3.66 11.84 8.48
C GLY A 76 -3.06 10.49 8.04
N GLY A 77 -2.06 10.03 8.78
CA GLY A 77 -1.35 8.79 8.51
C GLY A 77 -0.13 8.99 7.62
N ILE A 78 0.89 8.15 7.87
CA ILE A 78 2.19 8.19 7.22
C ILE A 78 2.49 6.79 6.69
N SER A 79 3.04 6.68 5.49
CA SER A 79 3.51 5.40 4.95
C SER A 79 4.87 5.57 4.33
N VAL A 80 5.86 4.88 4.90
CA VAL A 80 7.25 4.94 4.45
C VAL A 80 7.60 3.65 3.72
N TYR A 81 8.19 3.80 2.54
CA TYR A 81 8.58 2.71 1.67
C TYR A 81 10.08 2.77 1.45
N VAL A 82 10.74 1.64 1.67
CA VAL A 82 12.18 1.47 1.50
C VAL A 82 12.41 0.37 0.48
N ARG A 83 13.24 0.63 -0.52
CA ARG A 83 13.57 -0.39 -1.53
C ARG A 83 14.14 -1.62 -0.82
N SER A 84 13.64 -2.80 -1.15
CA SER A 84 13.94 -4.06 -0.44
C SER A 84 15.44 -4.35 -0.39
N THR A 85 16.18 -3.97 -1.42
CA THR A 85 17.64 -4.12 -1.49
C THR A 85 18.40 -3.26 -0.48
N LEU A 86 17.79 -2.16 0.00
CA LEU A 86 18.38 -1.23 0.98
C LEU A 86 17.94 -1.52 2.41
N ARG A 87 16.94 -2.40 2.58
CA ARG A 87 16.37 -2.75 3.89
C ARG A 87 17.42 -3.22 4.92
N PRO A 88 18.48 -3.97 4.56
CA PRO A 88 19.52 -4.37 5.52
C PRO A 88 20.26 -3.19 6.16
N GLY A 89 20.43 -2.08 5.42
CA GLY A 89 21.09 -0.87 5.93
C GLY A 89 20.19 0.06 6.73
N ILE A 90 18.89 -0.22 6.83
CA ILE A 90 17.90 0.70 7.37
C ILE A 90 17.15 0.07 8.55
N LYS A 91 17.12 0.78 9.68
CA LYS A 91 16.38 0.39 10.88
C LYS A 91 15.29 1.43 11.18
N PHE A 92 14.04 0.98 11.26
CA PHE A 92 12.95 1.81 11.76
C PHE A 92 13.07 1.96 13.28
N LEU A 93 12.99 3.19 13.77
CA LEU A 93 13.04 3.47 15.20
C LEU A 93 11.63 3.47 15.79
N LYS A 94 11.54 3.26 17.11
CA LYS A 94 10.25 3.35 17.81
C LYS A 94 9.73 4.80 17.70
N HIS A 95 8.48 4.94 17.28
CA HIS A 95 7.79 6.22 17.20
C HIS A 95 7.02 6.45 18.50
N LYS A 96 7.04 7.70 19.00
CA LYS A 96 6.27 8.11 20.18
C LYS A 96 4.82 8.46 19.82
N THR A 97 4.60 8.93 18.59
CA THR A 97 3.33 9.45 18.09
C THR A 97 3.03 8.92 16.68
N ASN A 98 1.87 9.25 16.14
CA ASN A 98 1.47 8.85 14.78
C ASN A 98 1.77 9.95 13.73
N ASP A 99 2.54 10.97 14.12
CA ASP A 99 2.73 12.20 13.34
C ASP A 99 4.13 12.30 12.75
N TYR A 100 5.05 11.44 13.17
CA TYR A 100 6.37 11.32 12.56
C TYR A 100 6.98 9.93 12.77
N ILE A 101 7.95 9.58 11.93
CA ILE A 101 8.70 8.33 12.02
C ILE A 101 10.17 8.55 11.71
N TRP A 102 11.04 7.95 12.52
CA TRP A 102 12.48 7.97 12.33
C TRP A 102 13.01 6.66 11.76
N LEU A 103 13.98 6.79 10.86
CA LEU A 103 14.75 5.72 10.27
C LEU A 103 16.23 6.00 10.54
N LYS A 104 16.97 4.99 11.00
CA LYS A 104 18.42 5.02 11.08
C LYS A 104 19.01 4.33 9.85
N LEU A 105 19.82 5.06 9.10
CA LEU A 105 20.63 4.58 7.97
C LEU A 105 22.03 4.30 8.50
N CYS A 106 22.47 3.04 8.37
CA CYS A 106 23.75 2.56 8.87
C CYS A 106 24.93 3.11 8.06
N LYS A 107 25.88 3.76 8.74
CA LYS A 107 27.06 4.38 8.12
C LYS A 107 27.92 3.40 7.33
N GLN A 108 28.10 2.18 7.86
CA GLN A 108 28.87 1.13 7.19
C GLN A 108 28.18 0.65 5.91
N PHE A 109 26.86 0.52 5.94
CA PHE A 109 26.10 0.09 4.76
C PHE A 109 26.08 1.17 3.67
N PHE A 110 25.91 2.44 4.06
CA PHE A 110 25.80 3.56 3.14
C PHE A 110 27.13 4.24 2.79
N GLY A 111 28.25 3.80 3.35
CA GLY A 111 29.56 4.43 3.15
C GLY A 111 29.58 5.89 3.61
N LEU A 112 28.89 6.19 4.71
CA LEU A 112 28.82 7.51 5.33
C LEU A 112 29.82 7.60 6.50
N PRO A 113 30.30 8.81 6.86
CA PRO A 113 31.20 8.99 8.00
C PRO A 113 30.50 8.66 9.34
N GLU A 114 29.21 9.02 9.43
CA GLU A 114 28.36 8.84 10.60
C GLU A 114 27.02 8.21 10.19
N ASP A 115 26.27 7.70 11.16
CA ASP A 115 24.92 7.23 10.89
C ASP A 115 24.04 8.40 10.46
N LEU A 116 23.02 8.14 9.65
CA LEU A 116 22.07 9.17 9.22
C LEU A 116 20.68 8.84 9.78
N TYR A 117 20.09 9.79 10.47
CA TYR A 117 18.76 9.72 11.05
C TYR A 117 17.79 10.50 10.15
N LEU A 118 16.94 9.76 9.45
CA LEU A 118 15.92 10.29 8.53
C LEU A 118 14.55 10.31 9.23
N CYS A 119 13.96 11.49 9.39
CA CYS A 119 12.60 11.67 9.90
C CYS A 119 11.62 11.98 8.77
N PHE A 120 10.47 11.31 8.75
CA PHE A 120 9.32 11.77 8.00
C PHE A 120 8.26 12.32 8.94
N LEU A 121 7.83 13.56 8.69
CA LEU A 121 6.94 14.33 9.57
C LEU A 121 5.66 14.74 8.83
N TYR A 122 4.53 14.64 9.53
CA TYR A 122 3.29 15.30 9.16
C TYR A 122 2.76 16.08 10.36
N ASN A 123 2.90 17.42 10.33
CA ASN A 123 2.31 18.30 11.32
C ASN A 123 0.97 18.83 10.77
N PRO A 124 -0.20 18.32 11.20
CA PRO A 124 -1.49 18.69 10.64
C PRO A 124 -1.82 20.16 10.89
N PRO A 125 -2.70 20.79 10.09
CA PRO A 125 -3.01 22.22 10.18
C PRO A 125 -3.37 22.67 11.60
N ALA A 126 -2.88 23.84 12.03
CA ALA A 126 -3.03 24.35 13.41
C ALA A 126 -4.48 24.38 13.89
N ASN A 127 -5.39 24.77 13.01
CA ASN A 127 -6.82 24.90 13.32
C ASN A 127 -7.60 23.59 13.10
N SER A 128 -6.93 22.48 12.83
CA SER A 128 -7.62 21.19 12.68
C SER A 128 -8.10 20.69 14.04
N THR A 129 -9.25 20.02 14.06
CA THR A 129 -9.77 19.38 15.28
C THR A 129 -8.78 18.41 15.90
N TYR A 130 -7.93 17.79 15.07
CA TYR A 130 -6.88 16.91 15.54
C TYR A 130 -5.82 17.68 16.31
N SER A 131 -5.24 18.74 15.73
CA SER A 131 -4.23 19.57 16.38
C SER A 131 -4.73 20.17 17.69
N GLN A 132 -5.98 20.61 17.73
CA GLN A 132 -6.62 21.14 18.95
C GLN A 132 -6.83 20.08 20.05
N SER A 133 -6.85 18.80 19.68
CA SER A 133 -7.03 17.70 20.64
C SER A 133 -5.71 17.11 21.15
N LEU A 134 -4.57 17.53 20.58
CA LEU A 134 -3.26 17.07 21.02
C LEU A 134 -2.92 17.71 22.36
N THR A 135 -2.36 16.90 23.27
CA THR A 135 -1.84 17.35 24.56
C THR A 135 -0.34 17.66 24.50
N TYR A 136 0.24 17.68 23.30
CA TYR A 136 1.66 17.86 23.05
C TYR A 136 1.87 18.63 21.75
N ASP A 137 3.02 19.32 21.63
CA ASP A 137 3.45 19.91 20.38
C ASP A 137 4.35 18.93 19.60
N ILE A 138 4.02 18.73 18.32
CA ILE A 138 4.74 17.77 17.47
C ILE A 138 6.16 18.28 17.16
N LEU A 139 6.35 19.58 16.95
CA LEU A 139 7.67 20.14 16.65
C LEU A 139 8.59 20.08 17.87
N GLU A 140 8.07 20.33 19.06
CA GLU A 140 8.83 20.19 20.32
C GLU A 140 9.32 18.73 20.53
N TYR A 141 8.48 17.74 20.21
CA TYR A 141 8.89 16.33 20.27
C TYR A 141 9.97 16.00 19.25
N VAL A 142 9.84 16.53 18.02
CA VAL A 142 10.85 16.36 16.98
C VAL A 142 12.15 17.06 17.36
N GLU A 143 12.10 18.25 17.97
CA GLU A 143 13.26 18.99 18.47
C GLU A 143 14.03 18.20 19.53
N ASN A 144 13.34 17.64 20.51
CA ASN A 144 13.95 16.76 21.52
C ASN A 144 14.60 15.51 20.89
N ASP A 145 13.96 14.94 19.87
CA ASP A 145 14.54 13.81 19.11
C ASP A 145 15.76 14.26 18.29
N ILE A 146 15.77 15.47 17.72
CA ILE A 146 16.93 16.04 17.02
C ILE A 146 18.11 16.17 17.98
N VAL A 147 17.92 16.75 19.17
CA VAL A 147 18.97 16.89 20.19
C VAL A 147 19.54 15.54 20.61
N SER A 148 18.70 14.50 20.65
CA SER A 148 19.12 13.16 21.03
C SER A 148 19.90 12.46 19.91
N TYR A 149 19.41 12.56 18.67
CA TYR A 149 19.99 11.85 17.53
C TYR A 149 21.17 12.57 16.88
N SER A 150 21.27 13.90 17.02
CA SER A 150 22.43 14.68 16.54
C SER A 150 23.74 14.25 17.20
N LYS A 151 23.67 13.73 18.44
CA LYS A 151 24.81 13.15 19.17
C LYS A 151 25.26 11.79 18.60
N LEU A 152 24.40 11.12 17.85
CA LEU A 152 24.64 9.77 17.31
C LEU A 152 24.94 9.77 15.82
N GLY A 153 24.57 10.84 15.11
CA GLY A 153 24.80 10.97 13.68
C GLY A 153 24.10 12.19 13.09
N LYS A 154 24.10 12.29 11.77
CA LYS A 154 23.50 13.44 11.07
C LYS A 154 22.00 13.28 10.94
N ILE A 155 21.30 14.41 10.76
CA ILE A 155 19.85 14.48 10.70
C ILE A 155 19.39 14.92 9.31
N LEU A 156 18.36 14.25 8.80
CA LEU A 156 17.60 14.65 7.62
C LEU A 156 16.12 14.51 7.94
N ILE A 157 15.33 15.54 7.70
CA ILE A 157 13.88 15.56 7.98
C ILE A 157 13.16 15.91 6.70
N ALA A 158 12.05 15.24 6.41
CA ALA A 158 11.21 15.55 5.27
C ALA A 158 9.73 15.48 5.65
N GLY A 159 8.94 16.47 5.27
CA GLY A 159 7.54 16.44 5.67
C GLY A 159 6.72 17.64 5.32
N ASP A 160 5.41 17.49 5.44
CA ASP A 160 4.46 18.59 5.48
C ASP A 160 4.35 19.10 6.92
N VAL A 161 4.94 20.27 7.15
CA VAL A 161 5.02 20.89 8.47
C VAL A 161 3.82 21.83 8.70
N ASN A 162 3.01 22.12 7.67
CA ASN A 162 1.99 23.16 7.70
C ASN A 162 2.50 24.49 8.30
N ALA A 163 3.74 24.86 7.93
CA ALA A 163 4.45 26.03 8.43
C ALA A 163 4.95 26.85 7.24
N ARG A 164 4.56 28.13 7.17
CA ARG A 164 5.03 29.06 6.13
C ARG A 164 6.14 29.91 6.71
N THR A 165 7.39 29.68 6.29
CA THR A 165 8.60 30.28 6.87
C THR A 165 8.94 31.66 6.31
N GLY A 166 8.17 32.15 5.33
CA GLY A 166 8.44 33.41 4.63
C GLY A 166 9.75 33.39 3.83
N SER A 167 10.07 34.49 3.15
CA SER A 167 11.31 34.62 2.36
C SER A 167 12.40 35.45 3.05
N LYS A 168 12.06 36.17 4.13
CA LYS A 168 12.96 37.11 4.81
C LYS A 168 13.58 36.56 6.09
N GLN A 169 12.89 35.64 6.77
CA GLN A 169 13.35 35.09 8.04
C GLN A 169 14.43 34.03 7.77
N LEU A 170 15.59 34.23 8.38
CA LEU A 170 16.70 33.28 8.33
C LEU A 170 16.43 32.11 9.27
N ASP A 171 16.98 30.96 8.90
CA ASP A 171 16.96 29.71 9.64
C ASP A 171 18.35 29.37 10.24
N PHE A 172 19.22 30.38 10.29
CA PHE A 172 20.60 30.34 10.78
C PHE A 172 21.00 31.71 11.32
N ILE A 173 22.12 31.79 12.06
CA ILE A 173 22.62 33.05 12.63
C ILE A 173 23.53 33.72 11.59
N GLN A 174 23.18 34.94 11.19
CA GLN A 174 24.00 35.69 10.23
C GLN A 174 25.26 36.23 10.91
N ASN A 175 26.42 36.12 10.24
CA ASN A 175 27.71 36.61 10.73
C ASN A 175 28.17 35.99 12.05
N ASP A 176 27.78 34.74 12.30
CA ASP A 176 28.04 34.01 13.54
C ASP A 176 29.53 33.98 13.94
N ILE A 177 30.42 33.86 12.95
CA ILE A 177 31.88 33.80 13.12
C ILE A 177 32.48 35.13 13.61
N LEU A 178 31.80 36.27 13.39
CA LEU A 178 32.32 37.58 13.78
C LEU A 178 32.20 37.83 15.29
N ASP A 179 31.39 37.04 16.01
CA ASP A 179 31.22 37.15 17.45
C ASP A 179 32.21 36.24 18.20
N THR A 180 33.50 36.56 18.07
CA THR A 180 34.63 35.83 18.67
C THR A 180 34.54 35.70 20.22
N HIS A 181 33.72 36.53 20.86
CA HIS A 181 33.48 36.48 22.30
C HIS A 181 32.54 35.33 22.71
N ILE A 182 31.66 34.85 21.84
CA ILE A 182 30.72 33.75 22.15
C ILE A 182 31.34 32.39 21.83
N SER A 183 32.07 32.27 20.72
CA SER A 183 32.70 31.00 20.32
C SER A 183 33.75 30.48 21.33
N SER A 184 34.27 31.35 22.19
CA SER A 184 35.23 31.01 23.25
C SER A 184 34.56 30.61 24.58
N LEU A 185 33.24 30.80 24.74
CA LEU A 185 32.52 30.51 25.98
C LEU A 185 31.95 29.09 26.04
N PHE A 186 31.79 28.40 24.90
CA PHE A 186 31.20 27.06 24.83
C PHE A 186 31.99 26.17 23.85
N GLU A 187 32.69 25.17 24.37
CA GLU A 187 33.49 24.22 23.57
C GLU A 187 32.66 23.44 22.50
N GLU A 188 31.34 23.36 22.68
CA GLU A 188 30.43 22.64 21.78
C GLU A 188 29.76 23.53 20.71
N TYR A 189 30.02 24.85 20.71
CA TYR A 189 29.42 25.78 19.74
C TYR A 189 30.11 25.71 18.38
N ASN A 190 29.37 25.29 17.35
CA ASN A 190 29.85 25.30 15.96
C ASN A 190 29.22 26.48 15.21
N PRO A 191 29.98 27.53 14.88
CA PRO A 191 29.43 28.67 14.19
C PRO A 191 29.06 28.35 12.74
N ASP A 192 28.04 29.03 12.23
CA ASP A 192 27.62 28.90 10.83
C ASP A 192 28.67 29.48 9.85
N PHE A 193 29.19 28.66 8.93
CA PHE A 193 30.09 29.08 7.85
C PHE A 193 29.36 29.16 6.50
N ASP A 194 29.37 30.34 5.87
CA ASP A 194 28.98 30.59 4.47
C ASP A 194 27.71 29.85 3.99
N ILE A 195 26.65 29.85 4.81
CA ILE A 195 25.36 29.23 4.45
C ILE A 195 24.62 30.11 3.44
N PRO A 196 24.27 29.60 2.25
CA PRO A 196 23.51 30.38 1.28
C PRO A 196 22.13 30.75 1.83
N VAL A 197 21.76 32.03 1.73
CA VAL A 197 20.40 32.49 2.06
C VAL A 197 19.41 31.76 1.16
N ARG A 198 18.30 31.28 1.75
CA ARG A 198 17.26 30.59 0.98
C ARG A 198 16.33 31.60 0.33
N HIS A 199 15.86 31.28 -0.86
CA HIS A 199 14.73 31.95 -1.48
C HIS A 199 13.42 31.22 -1.16
N SER A 200 12.30 31.92 -1.27
CA SER A 200 10.97 31.32 -1.19
C SER A 200 10.00 32.14 -2.03
N GLN A 201 9.24 31.46 -2.88
CA GLN A 201 8.11 32.08 -3.59
C GLN A 201 6.95 32.40 -2.64
N ASP A 202 6.92 31.78 -1.46
CA ASP A 202 6.01 32.11 -0.39
C ASP A 202 6.63 33.14 0.55
N SER A 203 6.12 34.38 0.48
CA SER A 203 6.56 35.49 1.31
C SER A 203 5.86 35.58 2.66
N ILE A 204 4.84 34.74 2.91
CA ILE A 204 4.06 34.81 4.14
C ILE A 204 4.78 34.06 5.26
N LEU A 205 4.97 34.73 6.38
CA LEU A 205 5.45 34.13 7.62
C LEU A 205 4.24 33.82 8.52
N SER A 206 4.11 32.55 8.90
CA SER A 206 3.10 32.09 9.86
C SER A 206 3.72 31.88 11.24
N THR A 207 2.92 31.82 12.31
CA THR A 207 3.40 31.52 13.67
C THR A 207 4.22 30.24 13.72
N ARG A 208 3.72 29.15 13.13
CA ARG A 208 4.46 27.88 13.02
C ARG A 208 5.71 27.98 12.15
N GLY A 209 5.69 28.86 11.15
CA GLY A 209 6.88 29.16 10.34
C GLY A 209 7.98 29.83 11.15
N LYS A 210 7.61 30.73 12.07
CA LYS A 210 8.54 31.32 13.02
C LYS A 210 9.13 30.24 13.93
N THR A 211 8.28 29.42 14.55
CA THR A 211 8.73 28.28 15.38
C THR A 211 9.66 27.33 14.63
N LEU A 212 9.37 27.03 13.36
CA LEU A 212 10.24 26.17 12.56
C LEU A 212 11.61 26.81 12.28
N ASN A 213 11.65 28.12 12.00
CA ASN A 213 12.91 28.84 11.83
C ASN A 213 13.70 28.89 13.16
N ASP A 214 13.03 29.13 14.29
CA ASP A 214 13.64 29.15 15.61
C ASP A 214 14.25 27.78 15.96
N LEU A 215 13.51 26.68 15.69
CA LEU A 215 14.01 25.31 15.82
C LEU A 215 15.26 25.06 14.95
N CYS A 216 15.25 25.54 13.70
CA CYS A 216 16.41 25.41 12.81
C CYS A 216 17.64 26.11 13.37
N VAL A 217 17.49 27.35 13.85
CA VAL A 217 18.56 28.12 14.50
C VAL A 217 19.09 27.37 15.71
N GLN A 218 18.21 26.95 16.62
CA GLN A 218 18.58 26.31 17.89
C GLN A 218 19.27 24.95 17.72
N THR A 219 18.89 24.19 16.69
CA THR A 219 19.37 22.80 16.51
C THR A 219 20.49 22.64 15.48
N GLY A 220 20.90 23.71 14.79
CA GLY A 220 21.87 23.61 13.70
C GLY A 220 21.31 22.91 12.44
N ILE A 221 19.99 22.78 12.35
CA ILE A 221 19.30 22.21 11.18
C ILE A 221 18.97 23.33 10.19
N ARG A 222 19.10 23.06 8.89
CA ARG A 222 18.94 24.03 7.81
C ARG A 222 17.89 23.57 6.81
N ILE A 223 17.05 24.48 6.35
CA ILE A 223 16.05 24.24 5.31
C ILE A 223 16.75 24.10 3.96
N LEU A 224 16.44 23.03 3.20
CA LEU A 224 17.01 22.80 1.87
C LEU A 224 16.29 23.59 0.77
N ASN A 225 14.98 23.73 0.89
CA ASN A 225 14.13 24.45 -0.06
C ASN A 225 14.68 25.87 -0.27
N GLY A 226 14.82 26.30 -1.53
CA GLY A 226 15.24 27.66 -1.82
C GLY A 226 16.74 27.95 -1.81
N ARG A 227 17.61 27.00 -1.42
CA ARG A 227 19.08 27.20 -1.40
C ARG A 227 19.88 26.08 -2.07
N THR A 228 19.26 24.92 -2.23
CA THR A 228 19.94 23.71 -2.72
C THR A 228 19.84 23.63 -4.24
N PRO A 229 20.88 23.10 -4.94
CA PRO A 229 20.79 22.83 -6.37
C PRO A 229 19.50 22.09 -6.76
N GLY A 230 18.76 22.65 -7.72
CA GLY A 230 17.46 22.13 -8.17
C GLY A 230 16.24 22.89 -7.66
N ASP A 231 16.39 23.79 -6.68
CA ASP A 231 15.31 24.67 -6.20
C ASP A 231 15.79 26.03 -5.67
N TYR A 232 16.67 26.73 -6.40
CA TYR A 232 17.17 28.04 -5.97
C TYR A 232 16.12 29.13 -5.85
N ILE A 233 14.93 28.95 -6.44
CA ILE A 233 13.86 29.95 -6.38
C ILE A 233 12.89 29.70 -5.21
N GLY A 234 13.01 28.56 -4.52
CA GLY A 234 12.12 28.15 -3.43
C GLY A 234 10.68 27.95 -3.91
N GLN A 235 10.46 26.95 -4.77
CA GLN A 235 9.16 26.70 -5.39
C GLN A 235 8.06 26.40 -4.37
N LEU A 236 6.85 26.85 -4.71
CA LEU A 236 5.62 26.51 -3.97
C LEU A 236 5.41 24.99 -3.95
N THR A 237 5.01 24.46 -2.79
CA THR A 237 4.83 23.01 -2.59
C THR A 237 3.38 22.61 -2.44
N CYS A 238 2.49 23.54 -2.13
CA CYS A 238 1.05 23.30 -1.98
C CYS A 238 0.23 24.32 -2.77
N HIS A 239 -0.82 23.86 -3.43
CA HIS A 239 -1.70 24.64 -4.29
C HIS A 239 -3.17 24.31 -4.04
N THR A 240 -3.89 25.24 -3.41
CA THR A 240 -5.33 25.10 -3.12
C THR A 240 -6.14 26.13 -3.91
N PRO A 241 -7.48 26.03 -4.00
CA PRO A 241 -8.27 27.12 -4.59
C PRO A 241 -8.03 28.49 -3.95
N MET A 242 -7.69 28.52 -2.65
CA MET A 242 -7.55 29.75 -1.85
C MET A 242 -6.16 30.38 -1.93
N GLY A 243 -5.13 29.62 -2.32
CA GLY A 243 -3.77 30.14 -2.33
C GLY A 243 -2.74 29.03 -2.48
N SER A 244 -1.49 29.44 -2.66
CA SER A 244 -0.35 28.54 -2.75
C SER A 244 0.62 28.85 -1.61
N SER A 245 1.34 27.83 -1.13
CA SER A 245 2.29 27.98 -0.02
C SER A 245 3.48 27.05 -0.15
N VAL A 246 4.54 27.35 0.59
CA VAL A 246 5.62 26.41 0.89
C VAL A 246 5.35 25.86 2.29
N VAL A 247 5.07 24.56 2.37
CA VAL A 247 4.76 23.85 3.63
C VAL A 247 5.42 22.47 3.71
N ASP A 248 5.89 21.94 2.57
CA ASP A 248 6.60 20.68 2.47
C ASP A 248 8.11 20.96 2.40
N TYR A 249 8.85 20.52 3.41
CA TYR A 249 10.28 20.83 3.54
C TYR A 249 11.14 19.59 3.53
N PHE A 250 12.38 19.75 3.07
CA PHE A 250 13.49 18.97 3.59
C PHE A 250 14.35 19.85 4.49
N LEU A 251 14.75 19.32 5.64
CA LEU A 251 15.64 19.96 6.62
C LEU A 251 16.83 19.04 6.86
N SER A 252 18.02 19.59 7.02
CA SER A 252 19.26 18.82 7.13
C SER A 252 20.17 19.41 8.18
N SER A 253 20.97 18.59 8.87
CA SER A 253 22.16 19.11 9.57
C SER A 253 23.00 19.94 8.61
N GLU A 254 23.54 21.06 9.10
CA GLU A 254 24.42 21.95 8.34
C GLU A 254 25.56 21.18 7.66
N SER A 255 26.33 20.40 8.41
CA SER A 255 27.43 19.58 7.88
C SER A 255 27.04 18.58 6.77
N LEU A 256 25.76 18.16 6.72
CA LEU A 256 25.25 17.23 5.70
C LEU A 256 24.91 17.94 4.38
N LEU A 257 24.84 19.28 4.35
CA LEU A 257 24.55 20.06 3.15
C LEU A 257 25.54 19.77 2.01
N SER A 258 26.82 19.57 2.33
CA SER A 258 27.86 19.24 1.34
C SER A 258 27.67 17.86 0.67
N ASN A 259 26.93 16.96 1.31
CA ASN A 259 26.59 15.64 0.77
C ASN A 259 25.29 15.64 -0.03
N ILE A 260 24.50 16.72 0.02
CA ILE A 260 23.25 16.83 -0.73
C ILE A 260 23.55 17.28 -2.15
N LEU A 261 23.29 16.40 -3.11
CA LEU A 261 23.59 16.61 -4.53
C LEU A 261 22.53 17.47 -5.21
N PHE A 262 21.25 17.28 -4.86
CA PHE A 262 20.16 18.13 -5.31
C PHE A 262 18.95 18.06 -4.39
N PHE A 263 18.10 19.07 -4.47
CA PHE A 263 16.73 19.08 -3.95
C PHE A 263 15.78 19.57 -5.04
N LYS A 264 14.60 18.96 -5.14
CA LYS A 264 13.62 19.27 -6.18
C LYS A 264 12.20 19.24 -5.63
N VAL A 265 11.47 20.31 -5.90
CA VAL A 265 10.00 20.32 -5.91
C VAL A 265 9.55 19.80 -7.28
N HIS A 266 8.80 18.71 -7.30
CA HIS A 266 8.32 18.08 -8.53
C HIS A 266 7.11 18.81 -9.11
N ASP A 267 6.77 18.46 -10.35
CA ASP A 267 5.63 19.02 -11.05
C ASP A 267 4.30 18.80 -10.31
N PHE A 268 3.44 19.82 -10.38
CA PHE A 268 2.23 19.89 -9.56
C PHE A 268 1.22 18.73 -9.70
N LYS A 269 0.79 18.14 -10.82
CA LYS A 269 -0.14 16.97 -10.81
C LYS A 269 -1.41 17.11 -9.93
N ALA A 270 -2.23 18.12 -10.25
CA ALA A 270 -3.43 18.46 -9.48
C ALA A 270 -4.52 17.37 -9.45
N ASP A 271 -4.47 16.38 -10.34
CA ASP A 271 -5.36 15.22 -10.35
C ASP A 271 -4.99 14.17 -9.29
N LEU A 272 -3.74 14.20 -8.79
CA LEU A 272 -3.19 13.30 -7.79
C LEU A 272 -3.11 13.94 -6.40
N SER A 273 -2.67 15.18 -6.25
CA SER A 273 -2.62 15.86 -4.95
C SER A 273 -2.74 17.38 -5.10
N ASP A 274 -3.09 18.06 -4.01
CA ASP A 274 -2.91 19.51 -3.85
C ASP A 274 -1.48 19.88 -3.44
N HIS A 275 -0.65 18.90 -3.09
CA HIS A 275 0.78 19.07 -2.83
C HIS A 275 1.65 18.54 -3.96
N CYS A 276 2.79 19.17 -4.18
CA CYS A 276 3.87 18.69 -5.01
C CYS A 276 4.70 17.67 -4.22
N GLN A 277 5.20 16.63 -4.88
CA GLN A 277 6.23 15.79 -4.27
C GLN A 277 7.50 16.62 -4.08
N VAL A 278 8.20 16.41 -2.98
CA VAL A 278 9.55 16.95 -2.74
C VAL A 278 10.56 15.81 -2.66
N SER A 279 11.78 16.00 -3.16
CA SER A 279 12.82 14.99 -3.06
C SER A 279 14.21 15.57 -2.98
N THR A 280 15.11 14.87 -2.28
CA THR A 280 16.54 15.15 -2.26
C THR A 280 17.33 13.93 -2.69
N MET A 281 18.54 14.16 -3.21
CA MET A 281 19.50 13.10 -3.48
C MET A 281 20.75 13.31 -2.63
N LEU A 282 21.05 12.31 -1.82
CA LEU A 282 22.20 12.29 -0.92
C LEU A 282 23.32 11.48 -1.57
N LYS A 283 24.56 11.99 -1.50
CA LYS A 283 25.76 11.24 -1.86
C LYS A 283 25.99 10.12 -0.84
N VAL A 284 26.07 8.89 -1.33
CA VAL A 284 26.37 7.69 -0.54
C VAL A 284 27.41 6.86 -1.29
N ASN A 285 27.97 5.84 -0.67
CA ASN A 285 28.79 4.86 -1.35
C ASN A 285 28.46 3.48 -0.81
N CYS A 286 27.40 2.85 -1.34
CA CYS A 286 26.98 1.54 -0.90
C CYS A 286 27.20 0.47 -1.97
N ILE A 287 27.71 -0.66 -1.50
CA ILE A 287 27.93 -1.86 -2.29
C ILE A 287 27.10 -2.97 -1.65
N PHE A 288 26.13 -3.48 -2.38
CA PHE A 288 25.29 -4.57 -1.89
C PHE A 288 25.02 -5.58 -3.00
N ASN A 289 24.77 -6.82 -2.61
CA ASN A 289 24.31 -7.82 -3.57
C ASN A 289 22.87 -7.48 -3.95
N ALA A 290 22.60 -7.42 -5.26
CA ALA A 290 21.22 -7.41 -5.72
C ALA A 290 20.54 -8.62 -5.06
N VAL A 291 19.35 -8.42 -4.49
CA VAL A 291 18.50 -9.55 -4.11
C VAL A 291 18.36 -10.37 -5.40
N GLN A 292 18.95 -11.56 -5.43
CA GLN A 292 18.62 -12.53 -6.46
C GLN A 292 17.12 -12.74 -6.27
N LYS A 293 16.32 -12.19 -7.19
CA LYS A 293 15.05 -12.84 -7.46
C LYS A 293 15.48 -14.20 -7.93
N ASP A 294 15.33 -15.21 -7.09
CA ASP A 294 15.38 -16.58 -7.53
C ASP A 294 14.32 -16.66 -8.62
N VAL A 295 14.77 -16.48 -9.87
CA VAL A 295 13.93 -16.72 -11.03
C VAL A 295 13.87 -18.22 -11.09
N TYR A 296 13.01 -18.80 -10.26
CA TYR A 296 12.58 -20.17 -10.45
C TYR A 296 12.08 -20.22 -11.88
N SER A 297 12.77 -20.99 -12.73
CA SER A 297 12.23 -21.31 -14.05
C SER A 297 10.83 -21.85 -13.80
N ILE A 298 9.82 -21.22 -14.42
CA ILE A 298 8.45 -21.71 -14.31
C ILE A 298 8.53 -23.20 -14.66
N PRO A 299 8.12 -24.11 -13.75
CA PRO A 299 8.20 -25.53 -14.01
C PRO A 299 7.48 -25.85 -15.32
N ASN A 300 8.02 -26.81 -16.09
CA ASN A 300 7.37 -27.24 -17.31
C ASN A 300 5.90 -27.58 -17.00
N GLN A 301 4.97 -26.92 -17.68
CA GLN A 301 3.55 -27.27 -17.54
C GLN A 301 3.29 -28.49 -18.43
N TYR A 302 2.71 -29.53 -17.85
CA TYR A 302 2.35 -30.76 -18.55
C TYR A 302 0.85 -30.74 -18.89
N ILE A 303 0.48 -31.29 -20.05
CA ILE A 303 -0.91 -31.39 -20.50
C ILE A 303 -1.37 -32.82 -20.29
N TRP A 304 -2.33 -33.04 -19.39
CA TRP A 304 -2.96 -34.34 -19.17
C TRP A 304 -4.06 -34.55 -20.22
N GLU A 305 -3.83 -35.52 -21.11
CA GLU A 305 -4.76 -36.06 -22.09
C GLU A 305 -5.37 -37.38 -21.56
N GLU A 306 -6.44 -37.90 -22.19
CA GLU A 306 -7.16 -39.09 -21.69
C GLU A 306 -6.26 -40.32 -21.43
N ASN A 307 -5.18 -40.49 -22.21
CA ASN A 307 -4.22 -41.59 -22.05
C ASN A 307 -2.96 -41.22 -21.23
N SER A 308 -2.90 -40.01 -20.65
CA SER A 308 -1.71 -39.57 -19.90
C SER A 308 -1.53 -40.31 -18.58
N ALA A 309 -2.62 -40.76 -17.94
CA ALA A 309 -2.55 -41.53 -16.70
C ALA A 309 -1.87 -42.88 -16.88
N GLU A 310 -2.27 -43.64 -17.89
CA GLU A 310 -1.67 -44.94 -18.20
C GLU A 310 -0.20 -44.79 -18.63
N LYS A 311 0.10 -43.78 -19.45
CA LYS A 311 1.49 -43.47 -19.87
C LYS A 311 2.37 -43.08 -18.68
N PHE A 312 1.83 -42.30 -17.74
CA PHE A 312 2.57 -41.88 -16.55
C PHE A 312 2.84 -43.07 -15.60
N GLN A 313 1.86 -43.95 -15.42
CA GLN A 313 2.05 -45.20 -14.67
C GLN A 313 3.12 -46.09 -15.32
N ASN A 314 3.10 -46.24 -16.63
CA ASN A 314 4.12 -46.98 -17.37
C ASN A 314 5.51 -46.34 -17.24
N ALA A 315 5.60 -45.00 -17.21
CA ALA A 315 6.87 -44.29 -16.97
C ALA A 315 7.37 -44.43 -15.53
N LEU A 316 6.48 -44.47 -14.53
CA LEU A 316 6.87 -44.80 -13.15
C LEU A 316 7.43 -46.22 -13.04
N ALA A 317 6.93 -47.16 -13.84
CA ALA A 317 7.44 -48.54 -13.90
C ALA A 317 8.75 -48.67 -14.70
N SER A 318 9.24 -47.59 -15.33
CA SER A 318 10.48 -47.65 -16.10
C SER A 318 11.71 -47.91 -15.21
N PRO A 319 12.72 -48.65 -15.69
CA PRO A 319 13.92 -48.97 -14.89
C PRO A 319 14.61 -47.73 -14.30
N LEU A 320 14.66 -46.64 -15.07
CA LEU A 320 15.31 -45.38 -14.69
C LEU A 320 14.58 -44.68 -13.53
N VAL A 321 13.25 -44.65 -13.56
CA VAL A 321 12.46 -44.03 -12.49
C VAL A 321 12.42 -44.94 -11.25
N GLN A 322 12.36 -46.26 -11.44
CA GLN A 322 12.42 -47.23 -10.35
C GLN A 322 13.75 -47.20 -9.59
N GLU A 323 14.87 -46.96 -10.27
CA GLU A 323 16.18 -46.79 -9.62
C GLU A 323 16.21 -45.53 -8.73
N LYS A 324 15.62 -44.43 -9.19
CA LYS A 324 15.48 -43.20 -8.38
C LYS A 324 14.53 -43.39 -7.19
N ILE A 325 13.44 -44.14 -7.37
CA ILE A 325 12.53 -44.50 -6.26
C ILE A 325 13.25 -45.35 -5.22
N LYS A 326 14.05 -46.33 -5.64
CA LYS A 326 14.88 -47.14 -4.72
C LYS A 326 15.89 -46.28 -3.97
N THR A 327 16.56 -45.36 -4.67
CA THR A 327 17.52 -44.43 -4.07
C THR A 327 16.85 -43.53 -3.04
N PHE A 328 15.68 -42.96 -3.36
CA PHE A 328 14.88 -42.15 -2.44
C PHE A 328 14.48 -42.93 -1.19
N ASN A 329 13.97 -44.15 -1.33
CA ASN A 329 13.57 -44.98 -0.20
C ASN A 329 14.74 -45.39 0.72
N ASN A 330 15.95 -45.50 0.16
CA ASN A 330 17.15 -45.88 0.90
C ASN A 330 17.92 -44.68 1.48
N THR A 331 17.49 -43.45 1.18
CA THR A 331 18.14 -42.23 1.66
C THR A 331 17.59 -41.83 3.02
N ASN A 332 18.45 -41.79 4.05
CA ASN A 332 18.07 -41.30 5.38
C ASN A 332 18.06 -39.77 5.41
N TYR A 333 16.91 -39.17 5.14
CA TYR A 333 16.71 -37.72 5.21
C TYR A 333 16.62 -37.26 6.68
N THR A 334 17.75 -36.91 7.30
CA THR A 334 17.78 -36.33 8.64
C THR A 334 17.72 -34.80 8.57
N GLY A 335 16.65 -34.20 9.10
CA GLY A 335 16.64 -32.79 9.55
C GLY A 335 16.23 -31.70 8.55
N ASP A 336 16.05 -31.99 7.26
CA ASP A 336 15.55 -30.99 6.29
C ASP A 336 14.54 -31.59 5.31
N SER A 337 13.25 -31.32 5.55
CA SER A 337 12.13 -31.81 4.72
C SER A 337 12.14 -31.27 3.30
N ASN A 338 12.84 -30.15 3.04
CA ASN A 338 12.87 -29.54 1.71
C ASN A 338 13.65 -30.40 0.70
N ILE A 339 14.72 -31.06 1.14
CA ILE A 339 15.56 -31.93 0.29
C ILE A 339 14.75 -33.16 -0.13
N MET A 340 14.03 -33.77 0.81
CA MET A 340 13.13 -34.90 0.52
C MET A 340 12.04 -34.50 -0.48
N ILE A 341 11.40 -33.34 -0.29
CA ILE A 341 10.35 -32.85 -1.21
C ILE A 341 10.94 -32.58 -2.60
N GLN A 342 12.15 -32.04 -2.67
CA GLN A 342 12.84 -31.77 -3.93
C GLN A 342 13.15 -33.07 -4.69
N ASP A 343 13.66 -34.10 -4.01
CA ASP A 343 13.96 -35.40 -4.61
C ASP A 343 12.69 -36.11 -5.09
N LEU A 344 11.61 -36.07 -4.29
CA LEU A 344 10.32 -36.61 -4.70
C LEU A 344 9.77 -35.89 -5.94
N ASN A 345 9.81 -34.55 -5.94
CA ASN A 345 9.39 -33.77 -7.10
C ASN A 345 10.22 -34.09 -8.34
N ASN A 346 11.53 -34.31 -8.19
CA ASN A 346 12.40 -34.70 -9.30
C ASN A 346 12.00 -36.06 -9.91
N ILE A 347 11.61 -37.03 -9.08
CA ILE A 347 11.10 -38.33 -9.54
C ILE A 347 9.81 -38.15 -10.36
N LEU A 348 8.87 -37.35 -9.84
CA LEU A 348 7.61 -37.07 -10.51
C LEU A 348 7.80 -36.29 -11.82
N TYR A 349 8.73 -35.32 -11.83
CA TYR A 349 9.08 -34.59 -13.05
C TYR A 349 9.75 -35.47 -14.09
N GLU A 350 10.58 -36.44 -13.68
CA GLU A 350 11.21 -37.38 -14.59
C GLU A 350 10.16 -38.29 -15.25
N ALA A 351 9.24 -38.85 -14.46
CA ALA A 351 8.14 -39.64 -14.99
C ALA A 351 7.25 -38.80 -15.95
N ALA A 352 7.00 -37.53 -15.61
CA ALA A 352 6.21 -36.62 -16.43
C ALA A 352 6.93 -36.24 -17.74
N ASN A 353 8.25 -36.05 -17.69
CA ASN A 353 9.08 -35.74 -18.86
C ASN A 353 9.09 -36.90 -19.87
N ILE A 354 9.02 -38.15 -19.39
CA ILE A 354 9.00 -39.34 -20.23
C ILE A 354 7.63 -39.55 -20.89
N SER A 355 6.54 -39.26 -20.17
CA SER A 355 5.19 -39.72 -20.54
C SER A 355 4.19 -38.64 -20.94
N ILE A 356 4.38 -37.40 -20.48
CA ILE A 356 3.38 -36.34 -20.65
C ILE A 356 3.89 -35.24 -21.57
N LYS A 357 3.03 -34.82 -22.50
CA LYS A 357 3.32 -33.73 -23.43
C LYS A 357 3.55 -32.42 -22.67
N LYS A 358 4.68 -31.78 -22.95
CA LYS A 358 5.00 -30.45 -22.44
C LYS A 358 4.15 -29.41 -23.17
N LYS A 359 3.56 -28.49 -22.41
CA LYS A 359 2.91 -27.31 -22.96
C LYS A 359 3.96 -26.42 -23.60
N ILE A 360 3.89 -26.26 -24.93
CA ILE A 360 4.75 -25.34 -25.65
C ILE A 360 4.35 -23.91 -25.25
N ILE A 361 5.13 -23.31 -24.37
CA ILE A 361 5.03 -21.88 -24.09
C ILE A 361 5.64 -21.18 -25.31
N LYS A 362 4.79 -20.62 -26.19
CA LYS A 362 5.28 -19.73 -27.25
C LYS A 362 6.07 -18.61 -26.57
N LYS A 363 7.39 -18.55 -26.81
CA LYS A 363 8.22 -17.41 -26.40
C LYS A 363 7.58 -16.18 -27.04
N VAL A 364 6.92 -15.35 -26.24
CA VAL A 364 6.53 -14.02 -26.68
C VAL A 364 7.84 -13.30 -26.93
N ASN A 365 8.15 -13.03 -28.20
CA ASN A 365 9.32 -12.25 -28.57
C ASN A 365 9.34 -10.97 -27.72
N SER A 366 10.42 -10.79 -26.96
CA SER A 366 10.63 -9.67 -26.04
C SER A 366 10.78 -8.31 -26.74
N THR A 367 10.54 -8.25 -28.06
CA THR A 367 10.41 -7.03 -28.84
C THR A 367 8.97 -6.52 -28.93
N ALA A 368 8.00 -7.21 -28.31
CA ALA A 368 6.66 -6.67 -28.12
C ALA A 368 6.76 -5.43 -27.21
N LYS A 369 6.74 -4.25 -27.85
CA LYS A 369 6.56 -2.91 -27.29
C LYS A 369 6.08 -2.98 -25.84
N VAL A 370 6.90 -2.48 -24.91
CA VAL A 370 6.54 -2.12 -23.54
C VAL A 370 5.03 -1.92 -23.50
N LYS A 371 4.29 -2.90 -22.93
CA LYS A 371 2.83 -2.86 -22.91
C LYS A 371 2.45 -1.47 -22.43
N LYS A 372 1.86 -0.65 -23.32
CA LYS A 372 1.23 0.61 -22.92
C LYS A 372 0.43 0.29 -21.67
N SER A 373 0.74 0.98 -20.57
CA SER A 373 0.06 0.80 -19.29
C SER A 373 -1.42 0.63 -19.58
N GLN A 374 -1.96 -0.55 -19.26
CA GLN A 374 -3.28 -0.96 -19.70
C GLN A 374 -4.28 0.00 -19.05
N GLN A 375 -4.63 1.05 -19.78
CA GLN A 375 -5.47 2.13 -19.29
C GLN A 375 -6.77 1.49 -18.83
N SER A 376 -7.21 1.85 -17.63
CA SER A 376 -8.37 1.20 -17.02
C SER A 376 -9.57 1.26 -17.97
N LYS A 377 -10.26 0.12 -18.16
CA LYS A 377 -11.32 -0.05 -19.18
C LYS A 377 -12.42 1.03 -19.17
N TRP A 378 -12.61 1.70 -18.03
CA TRP A 378 -13.60 2.76 -17.82
C TRP A 378 -13.15 4.18 -18.18
N PHE A 379 -11.86 4.38 -18.46
CA PHE A 379 -11.30 5.70 -18.71
C PHE A 379 -11.41 6.06 -20.20
N ASP A 380 -12.52 6.69 -20.54
CA ASP A 380 -12.94 6.97 -21.92
C ASP A 380 -12.20 8.16 -22.57
N LEU A 381 -12.37 8.31 -23.88
CA LEU A 381 -11.77 9.39 -24.67
C LEU A 381 -12.15 10.81 -24.15
N PRO A 382 -13.40 11.09 -23.74
CA PRO A 382 -13.74 12.33 -23.05
C PRO A 382 -12.87 12.62 -21.81
N LEU A 383 -12.66 11.64 -20.93
CA LEU A 383 -11.79 11.82 -19.76
C LEU A 383 -10.33 12.03 -20.13
N ILE A 384 -9.84 11.36 -21.17
CA ILE A 384 -8.49 11.58 -21.72
C ILE A 384 -8.34 13.02 -22.21
N ASN A 385 -9.31 13.52 -22.99
CA ASN A 385 -9.29 14.88 -23.50
C ASN A 385 -9.37 15.92 -22.37
N MET A 386 -10.21 15.68 -21.35
CA MET A 386 -10.26 16.54 -20.17
C MET A 386 -8.96 16.51 -19.37
N LYS A 387 -8.31 15.34 -19.20
CA LYS A 387 -7.00 15.22 -18.55
C LYS A 387 -5.94 16.00 -19.32
N LYS A 388 -5.91 15.90 -20.65
CA LYS A 388 -5.00 16.67 -21.51
C LYS A 388 -5.20 18.18 -21.35
N GLN A 389 -6.45 18.65 -21.44
CA GLN A 389 -6.77 20.07 -21.20
C GLN A 389 -6.35 20.54 -19.80
N LEU A 390 -6.53 19.69 -18.79
CA LEU A 390 -6.10 19.97 -17.42
C LEU A 390 -4.58 20.11 -17.34
N CYS A 391 -3.81 19.19 -17.96
CA CYS A 391 -2.35 19.27 -18.00
C CYS A 391 -1.86 20.56 -18.69
N ASP A 392 -2.52 20.99 -19.77
CA ASP A 392 -2.16 22.23 -20.47
C ASP A 392 -2.47 23.47 -19.62
N LYS A 393 -3.64 23.51 -18.95
CA LYS A 393 -3.94 24.58 -17.99
C LYS A 393 -3.06 24.55 -16.75
N GLU A 394 -2.57 23.38 -16.33
CA GLU A 394 -1.63 23.26 -15.20
C GLU A 394 -0.31 23.97 -15.51
N LYS A 395 0.21 23.84 -16.74
CA LYS A 395 1.42 24.57 -17.19
C LYS A 395 1.22 26.08 -17.10
N LEU A 396 0.06 26.58 -17.54
CA LEU A 396 -0.30 27.99 -17.45
C LEU A 396 -0.44 28.44 -15.99
N PHE A 397 -1.11 27.63 -15.16
CA PHE A 397 -1.28 27.89 -13.74
C PHE A 397 0.07 27.98 -13.01
N LYS A 398 1.04 27.11 -13.29
CA LYS A 398 2.37 27.18 -12.69
C LYS A 398 3.05 28.53 -12.93
N LYS A 399 2.97 29.03 -14.17
CA LYS A 399 3.59 30.31 -14.56
C LYS A 399 2.86 31.52 -13.96
N TYR A 400 1.55 31.46 -13.82
CA TYR A 400 0.71 32.58 -13.41
C TYR A 400 -0.20 32.23 -12.21
N ASN A 401 0.35 31.58 -11.19
CA ASN A 401 -0.45 31.05 -10.08
C ASN A 401 -1.13 32.13 -9.22
N LYS A 402 -0.63 33.37 -9.28
CA LYS A 402 -1.18 34.54 -8.58
C LYS A 402 -2.32 35.21 -9.33
N ASP A 403 -2.50 34.90 -10.63
CA ASP A 403 -3.59 35.44 -11.43
C ASP A 403 -4.94 34.82 -11.00
N PRO A 404 -5.91 35.61 -10.50
CA PRO A 404 -7.19 35.09 -10.03
C PRO A 404 -8.03 34.41 -11.13
N TYR A 405 -7.96 34.90 -12.37
CA TYR A 405 -8.70 34.35 -13.49
C TYR A 405 -8.14 32.99 -13.89
N ILE A 406 -6.82 32.87 -14.04
CA ILE A 406 -6.15 31.61 -14.38
C ILE A 406 -6.38 30.58 -13.27
N ARG A 407 -6.24 30.99 -12.00
CA ARG A 407 -6.51 30.14 -10.83
C ARG A 407 -7.94 29.63 -10.81
N SER A 408 -8.92 30.54 -10.88
CA SER A 408 -10.35 30.18 -10.85
C SER A 408 -10.71 29.25 -12.01
N SER A 409 -10.25 29.58 -13.23
CA SER A 409 -10.47 28.78 -14.44
C SER A 409 -9.85 27.38 -14.34
N PHE A 410 -8.65 27.26 -13.76
CA PHE A 410 -7.97 25.99 -13.54
C PHE A 410 -8.72 25.11 -12.52
N PHE A 411 -9.02 25.65 -11.33
CA PHE A 411 -9.70 24.88 -10.29
C PHE A 411 -11.16 24.54 -10.68
N ALA A 412 -11.82 25.37 -11.47
CA ALA A 412 -13.11 25.03 -12.08
C ALA A 412 -13.01 23.83 -13.02
N LEU A 413 -12.00 23.80 -13.91
CA LEU A 413 -11.74 22.66 -14.80
C LEU A 413 -11.38 21.40 -13.99
N LEU A 414 -10.53 21.52 -12.97
CA LEU A 414 -10.16 20.42 -12.09
C LEU A 414 -11.38 19.83 -11.37
N LYS A 415 -12.27 20.69 -10.86
CA LYS A 415 -13.54 20.27 -10.24
C LYS A 415 -14.44 19.53 -11.23
N LYS A 416 -14.54 20.04 -12.47
CA LYS A 416 -15.30 19.39 -13.55
C LYS A 416 -14.72 18.02 -13.89
N TYR A 417 -13.40 17.92 -14.06
CA TYR A 417 -12.69 16.67 -14.32
C TYR A 417 -12.90 15.64 -13.21
N ARG A 418 -12.68 16.03 -11.94
CA ARG A 418 -12.87 15.15 -10.77
C ARG A 418 -14.32 14.63 -10.69
N LYS A 419 -15.31 15.47 -11.02
CA LYS A 419 -16.73 15.07 -11.08
C LYS A 419 -16.97 14.06 -12.20
N ALA A 420 -16.53 14.37 -13.42
CA ALA A 420 -16.70 13.49 -14.58
C ALA A 420 -16.03 12.12 -14.37
N ARG A 421 -14.78 12.10 -13.87
CA ARG A 421 -14.02 10.89 -13.56
C ARG A 421 -14.78 10.01 -12.58
N LYS A 422 -15.32 10.62 -11.52
CA LYS A 422 -16.10 9.92 -10.50
C LYS A 422 -17.40 9.35 -11.05
N THR A 423 -18.09 10.09 -11.92
CA THR A 423 -19.33 9.61 -12.57
C THR A 423 -19.03 8.40 -13.44
N LYS A 424 -18.02 8.48 -14.32
CA LYS A 424 -17.63 7.39 -15.22
C LYS A 424 -17.20 6.11 -14.49
N TYR A 425 -16.46 6.25 -13.40
CA TYR A 425 -16.10 5.09 -12.58
C TYR A 425 -17.33 4.44 -11.92
N ARG A 426 -18.33 5.24 -11.51
CA ARG A 426 -19.58 4.70 -10.94
C ARG A 426 -20.43 4.00 -11.98
N GLU A 427 -20.54 4.58 -13.18
CA GLU A 427 -21.24 3.97 -14.32
C GLU A 427 -20.60 2.63 -14.67
N PHE A 428 -19.28 2.59 -14.81
CA PHE A 428 -18.54 1.34 -15.03
C PHE A 428 -18.76 0.32 -13.92
N ARG A 429 -18.74 0.75 -12.66
CA ARG A 429 -18.97 -0.17 -11.54
C ARG A 429 -20.40 -0.70 -11.53
N ALA A 430 -21.40 0.11 -11.86
CA ALA A 430 -22.79 -0.31 -11.96
C ALA A 430 -22.97 -1.33 -13.09
N ASP A 431 -22.48 -1.00 -14.29
CA ASP A 431 -22.49 -1.89 -15.46
C ASP A 431 -21.79 -3.23 -15.17
N LEU A 432 -20.68 -3.19 -14.44
CA LEU A 432 -19.95 -4.41 -14.05
C LEU A 432 -20.72 -5.26 -13.04
N ILE A 433 -21.49 -4.65 -12.13
CA ILE A 433 -22.39 -5.37 -11.21
C ILE A 433 -23.54 -5.98 -12.01
N ASP A 434 -24.18 -5.21 -12.88
CA ASP A 434 -25.28 -5.68 -13.73
C ASP A 434 -24.84 -6.85 -14.63
N GLN A 435 -23.63 -6.78 -15.20
CA GLN A 435 -23.04 -7.89 -15.95
C GLN A 435 -22.79 -9.12 -15.08
N LEU A 436 -22.30 -8.95 -13.85
CA LEU A 436 -22.08 -10.07 -12.94
C LEU A 436 -23.41 -10.73 -12.53
N ASP A 437 -24.46 -9.94 -12.29
CA ASP A 437 -25.78 -10.44 -11.91
C ASP A 437 -26.43 -11.20 -13.07
N ASN A 438 -26.40 -10.66 -14.30
CA ASN A 438 -26.96 -11.31 -15.48
C ASN A 438 -26.18 -12.58 -15.88
N LEU A 439 -24.84 -12.52 -15.88
CA LEU A 439 -23.99 -13.67 -16.25
C LEU A 439 -24.05 -14.82 -15.23
N ARG A 440 -24.45 -14.54 -13.98
CA ARG A 440 -24.64 -15.58 -12.95
C ARG A 440 -25.74 -16.57 -13.35
N GLU A 441 -26.81 -16.08 -13.96
CA GLU A 441 -27.97 -16.88 -14.35
C GLU A 441 -27.82 -17.45 -15.77
N GLU A 442 -27.29 -16.66 -16.71
CA GLU A 442 -27.25 -17.03 -18.14
C GLU A 442 -25.98 -17.80 -18.55
N ASN A 443 -24.82 -17.49 -17.98
CA ASN A 443 -23.54 -18.09 -18.39
C ASN A 443 -22.48 -18.11 -17.27
N PRO A 444 -22.53 -19.12 -16.39
CA PRO A 444 -21.62 -19.25 -15.25
C PRO A 444 -20.13 -19.24 -15.63
N LYS A 445 -19.77 -19.76 -16.81
CA LYS A 445 -18.37 -19.79 -17.28
C LYS A 445 -17.85 -18.39 -17.61
N SER A 446 -18.68 -17.56 -18.25
CA SER A 446 -18.36 -16.16 -18.54
C SER A 446 -18.32 -15.31 -17.26
N TYR A 447 -19.19 -15.62 -16.29
CA TYR A 447 -19.14 -15.04 -14.95
C TYR A 447 -17.78 -15.29 -14.27
N TRP A 448 -17.33 -16.55 -14.21
CA TRP A 448 -16.03 -16.88 -13.61
C TRP A 448 -14.87 -16.28 -14.38
N THR A 449 -14.95 -16.18 -15.71
CA THR A 449 -13.94 -15.53 -16.54
C THR A 449 -13.84 -14.02 -16.24
N LEU A 450 -14.98 -13.34 -16.09
CA LEU A 450 -15.05 -11.94 -15.71
C LEU A 450 -14.49 -11.74 -14.29
N LEU A 451 -14.89 -12.59 -13.35
CA LEU A 451 -14.42 -12.57 -11.97
C LEU A 451 -12.91 -12.84 -11.86
N GLU A 452 -12.37 -13.79 -12.63
CA GLU A 452 -10.95 -14.07 -12.71
C GLU A 452 -10.17 -12.90 -13.32
N SER A 453 -10.75 -12.22 -14.33
CA SER A 453 -10.14 -11.02 -14.90
C SER A 453 -10.02 -9.88 -13.88
N LEU A 454 -10.93 -9.82 -12.90
CA LEU A 454 -10.90 -8.87 -11.78
C LEU A 454 -9.95 -9.32 -10.67
N LYS A 455 -9.86 -10.63 -10.39
CA LYS A 455 -8.89 -11.17 -9.42
C LYS A 455 -7.44 -11.06 -9.90
N ASN A 456 -7.20 -11.20 -11.21
CA ASN A 456 -5.86 -11.16 -11.77
C ASN A 456 -5.25 -9.75 -11.88
N SER A 457 -6.01 -8.67 -11.67
CA SER A 457 -5.43 -7.33 -11.51
C SER A 457 -4.73 -7.12 -10.16
N ASP A 458 -5.10 -7.89 -9.13
CA ASP A 458 -4.62 -7.69 -7.75
C ASP A 458 -3.61 -8.77 -7.27
N LYS A 459 -3.46 -9.89 -8.00
CA LYS A 459 -2.52 -10.97 -7.65
C LYS A 459 -1.08 -10.66 -8.09
N LYS A 460 -0.39 -9.79 -7.34
CA LYS A 460 1.09 -9.74 -7.30
C LYS A 460 1.66 -9.99 -5.91
N THR A 461 0.86 -10.51 -4.99
CA THR A 461 1.31 -10.95 -3.67
C THR A 461 1.45 -12.48 -3.68
N GLU A 462 2.68 -12.95 -3.81
CA GLU A 462 3.03 -14.32 -3.47
C GLU A 462 2.71 -14.54 -1.98
N LYS A 463 1.64 -15.28 -1.70
CA LYS A 463 1.38 -15.78 -0.35
C LYS A 463 2.23 -17.04 -0.17
N SER A 464 3.35 -16.94 0.54
CA SER A 464 4.01 -18.10 1.11
C SER A 464 3.18 -18.59 2.30
N SER A 465 2.51 -19.73 2.18
CA SER A 465 1.83 -20.39 3.29
C SER A 465 2.82 -21.30 4.03
N ASN A 466 3.10 -20.97 5.29
CA ASN A 466 3.84 -21.82 6.22
C ASN A 466 2.92 -22.97 6.69
N ILE A 467 2.80 -24.03 5.90
CA ILE A 467 2.15 -25.29 6.32
C ILE A 467 3.24 -26.22 6.84
N THR A 468 3.02 -26.86 7.98
CA THR A 468 4.00 -27.81 8.56
C THR A 468 4.00 -29.14 7.81
N SER A 469 5.14 -29.84 7.79
CA SER A 469 5.29 -31.12 7.08
C SER A 469 4.32 -32.21 7.57
N THR A 470 3.96 -32.18 8.85
CA THR A 470 2.97 -33.08 9.47
C THR A 470 1.55 -32.79 8.99
N GLU A 471 1.12 -31.53 8.95
CA GLU A 471 -0.21 -31.16 8.43
C GLU A 471 -0.34 -31.49 6.94
N TRP A 472 0.74 -31.33 6.17
CA TRP A 472 0.78 -31.66 4.75
C TRP A 472 0.67 -33.17 4.52
N ALA A 473 1.42 -33.98 5.27
CA ALA A 473 1.40 -35.44 5.15
C ALA A 473 0.05 -36.03 5.58
N GLU A 474 -0.56 -35.54 6.66
CA GLU A 474 -1.88 -36.01 7.11
C GLU A 474 -2.97 -35.71 6.08
N TYR A 475 -2.96 -34.50 5.50
CA TYR A 475 -3.90 -34.11 4.45
C TYR A 475 -3.87 -35.06 3.24
N PHE A 476 -2.68 -35.34 2.68
CA PHE A 476 -2.56 -36.22 1.52
C PHE A 476 -2.75 -37.70 1.86
N LYS A 477 -2.45 -38.12 3.09
CA LYS A 477 -2.72 -39.47 3.56
C LYS A 477 -4.23 -39.71 3.68
N ASP A 478 -4.99 -38.73 4.12
CA ASP A 478 -6.46 -38.81 4.14
C ASP A 478 -7.08 -38.71 2.74
N LEU A 479 -6.50 -37.89 1.85
CA LEU A 479 -6.95 -37.78 0.46
C LEU A 479 -6.86 -39.13 -0.29
N ASN A 480 -5.78 -39.89 -0.04
CA ASN A 480 -5.48 -41.14 -0.75
C ASN A 480 -6.04 -42.41 -0.09
N LYS A 481 -6.71 -42.31 1.07
CA LYS A 481 -7.41 -43.45 1.71
C LYS A 481 -8.76 -43.78 1.08
N LYS A 482 -9.33 -42.90 0.26
CA LYS A 482 -10.64 -43.14 -0.37
C LYS A 482 -10.49 -44.05 -1.58
N PRO A 483 -11.11 -45.25 -1.61
CA PRO A 483 -11.17 -46.06 -2.81
C PRO A 483 -11.87 -45.27 -3.94
N VAL A 484 -11.33 -45.38 -5.14
CA VAL A 484 -11.99 -44.91 -6.37
C VAL A 484 -13.20 -45.81 -6.61
N THR A 485 -14.37 -45.40 -6.13
CA THR A 485 -15.65 -45.84 -6.68
C THR A 485 -16.29 -44.67 -7.43
N PRO A 486 -16.97 -44.96 -8.56
CA PRO A 486 -17.47 -43.91 -9.44
C PRO A 486 -18.50 -43.08 -8.71
N SER A 487 -18.33 -41.76 -8.77
CA SER A 487 -19.13 -40.79 -8.03
C SER A 487 -20.63 -40.94 -8.27
N PRO A 488 -21.40 -40.92 -7.18
CA PRO A 488 -22.49 -39.97 -7.08
C PRO A 488 -22.26 -39.10 -5.85
N ASN A 489 -22.14 -37.80 -6.10
CA ASN A 489 -22.70 -36.71 -5.31
C ASN A 489 -22.57 -36.68 -3.77
N ILE A 490 -22.12 -35.50 -3.31
CA ILE A 490 -22.57 -34.80 -2.10
C ILE A 490 -21.94 -35.28 -0.77
N ILE A 491 -20.97 -34.47 -0.34
CA ILE A 491 -20.71 -33.99 1.03
C ILE A 491 -21.61 -34.64 2.10
N GLU A 492 -21.09 -35.64 2.81
CA GLU A 492 -21.57 -36.02 4.13
C GLU A 492 -21.29 -34.87 5.10
N PHE A 493 -22.34 -34.10 5.41
CA PHE A 493 -22.42 -33.28 6.60
C PHE A 493 -22.72 -34.17 7.82
N LEU A 494 -22.11 -33.81 8.95
CA LEU A 494 -22.31 -34.34 10.30
C LEU A 494 -23.75 -34.86 10.59
N PRO A 495 -23.94 -36.09 11.12
CA PRO A 495 -25.25 -36.70 11.33
C PRO A 495 -26.10 -36.19 12.52
N GLU A 496 -25.86 -34.99 13.07
CA GLU A 496 -26.61 -34.51 14.26
C GLU A 496 -27.44 -33.23 14.07
N MET A 497 -27.62 -32.72 12.85
CA MET A 497 -28.52 -31.58 12.59
C MET A 497 -29.39 -31.76 11.33
N ALA A 498 -29.67 -33.00 10.94
CA ALA A 498 -30.55 -33.30 9.82
C ALA A 498 -32.00 -33.44 10.30
N SER A 499 -32.71 -32.31 10.34
CA SER A 499 -34.18 -32.12 10.25
C SER A 499 -34.71 -31.13 11.29
N ILE A 500 -34.64 -29.84 10.97
CA ILE A 500 -35.54 -28.86 11.57
C ILE A 500 -36.74 -28.77 10.63
N ASN A 501 -37.84 -29.39 11.02
CA ASN A 501 -39.12 -29.32 10.29
C ASN A 501 -39.81 -28.01 10.71
N VAL A 502 -39.61 -26.92 9.95
CA VAL A 502 -40.24 -25.62 10.22
C VAL A 502 -41.55 -25.52 9.43
N PRO A 503 -42.71 -25.29 10.06
CA PRO A 503 -43.98 -25.15 9.35
C PRO A 503 -43.99 -23.96 8.38
N ALA A 504 -44.74 -24.09 7.28
CA ALA A 504 -44.92 -23.05 6.27
C ALA A 504 -45.78 -21.88 6.78
N SER A 505 -45.22 -21.06 7.66
CA SER A 505 -45.78 -19.77 8.10
C SER A 505 -44.82 -18.95 8.99
N GLU A 506 -43.58 -19.38 9.20
CA GLU A 506 -42.67 -18.76 10.18
C GLU A 506 -41.58 -17.91 9.52
N ILE A 507 -41.29 -16.76 10.13
CA ILE A 507 -40.20 -15.86 9.72
C ILE A 507 -38.94 -16.31 10.43
N VAL A 508 -37.88 -16.63 9.67
CA VAL A 508 -36.56 -16.91 10.24
C VAL A 508 -35.79 -15.60 10.31
N CYS A 509 -35.36 -15.25 11.53
CA CYS A 509 -34.52 -14.09 11.77
C CYS A 509 -33.12 -14.57 12.17
N VAL A 510 -32.10 -14.19 11.40
CA VAL A 510 -30.72 -14.63 11.65
C VAL A 510 -29.85 -13.44 11.98
N SER A 511 -29.05 -13.59 13.03
CA SER A 511 -28.03 -12.62 13.44
C SER A 511 -26.68 -13.30 13.53
N LEU A 512 -25.67 -12.65 12.96
CA LEU A 512 -24.32 -13.22 12.83
C LEU A 512 -23.39 -12.51 13.80
N PHE A 513 -22.71 -13.26 14.66
CA PHE A 513 -21.81 -12.72 15.67
C PHE A 513 -20.37 -13.15 15.44
N LYS A 514 -19.44 -12.20 15.59
CA LYS A 514 -17.99 -12.44 15.64
C LYS A 514 -17.43 -11.69 16.83
N ASP A 515 -16.69 -12.39 17.70
CA ASP A 515 -16.12 -11.83 18.94
C ASP A 515 -17.15 -11.07 19.82
N LYS A 516 -18.35 -11.65 19.98
CA LYS A 516 -19.50 -11.09 20.74
C LYS A 516 -20.07 -9.76 20.19
N ARG A 517 -19.72 -9.36 18.97
CA ARG A 517 -20.31 -8.20 18.27
C ARG A 517 -21.21 -8.67 17.13
N ILE A 518 -22.33 -7.96 16.92
CA ILE A 518 -23.23 -8.21 15.79
C ILE A 518 -22.53 -7.74 14.51
N VAL A 519 -22.33 -8.65 13.57
CA VAL A 519 -21.71 -8.42 12.26
C VAL A 519 -22.76 -8.32 11.16
N LEU A 520 -23.91 -8.97 11.33
CA LEU A 520 -25.07 -8.88 10.45
C LEU A 520 -26.29 -8.45 11.26
N ALA A 521 -26.91 -7.32 10.91
CA ALA A 521 -28.16 -6.88 11.54
C ALA A 521 -29.28 -7.92 11.30
N PRO A 522 -30.30 -8.02 12.18
CA PRO A 522 -31.33 -9.05 12.06
C PRO A 522 -32.01 -8.96 10.69
N TYR A 523 -31.79 -9.98 9.86
CA TYR A 523 -32.39 -10.09 8.54
C TYR A 523 -33.47 -11.16 8.59
N ALA A 524 -34.68 -10.78 8.21
CA ALA A 524 -35.85 -11.63 8.19
C ALA A 524 -36.19 -11.96 6.73
N PHE A 525 -36.40 -13.24 6.43
CA PHE A 525 -36.95 -13.67 5.14
C PHE A 525 -38.08 -14.69 5.37
N PRO A 526 -39.11 -14.67 4.49
CA PRO A 526 -40.18 -15.66 4.52
C PRO A 526 -39.66 -16.99 3.95
N LEU A 527 -39.91 -18.09 4.64
CA LEU A 527 -39.67 -19.44 4.10
C LEU A 527 -40.85 -19.87 3.23
N ALA A 528 -40.58 -20.29 1.99
CA ALA A 528 -41.61 -20.79 1.06
C ALA A 528 -41.84 -22.31 1.17
N GLY A 529 -41.75 -22.88 2.38
CA GLY A 529 -41.94 -24.32 2.63
C GLY A 529 -40.67 -25.03 3.13
N THR A 530 -40.51 -26.31 2.76
CA THR A 530 -39.41 -27.20 3.20
C THR A 530 -38.07 -26.84 2.56
N GLU A 531 -37.49 -25.72 2.98
CA GLU A 531 -36.13 -25.36 2.59
C GLU A 531 -35.11 -26.08 3.48
N THR A 532 -34.08 -26.64 2.85
CA THR A 532 -32.99 -27.33 3.54
C THR A 532 -32.05 -26.33 4.21
N PHE A 533 -31.38 -26.75 5.29
CA PHE A 533 -30.39 -25.92 6.01
C PHE A 533 -29.30 -25.33 5.09
N SER A 534 -28.98 -26.03 4.00
CA SER A 534 -28.08 -25.54 2.94
C SER A 534 -28.62 -24.30 2.22
N GLN A 535 -29.92 -24.25 1.93
CA GLN A 535 -30.55 -23.10 1.25
C GLN A 535 -30.65 -21.88 2.18
N ILE A 536 -30.81 -22.11 3.49
CA ILE A 536 -30.74 -21.08 4.52
C ILE A 536 -29.31 -20.50 4.63
N LEU A 537 -28.28 -21.37 4.65
CA LEU A 537 -26.87 -20.96 4.66
C LEU A 537 -26.47 -20.20 3.39
N GLU A 538 -26.96 -20.63 2.23
CA GLU A 538 -26.71 -19.97 0.95
C GLU A 538 -27.36 -18.58 0.91
N SER A 539 -28.61 -18.47 1.37
CA SER A 539 -29.31 -17.18 1.50
C SER A 539 -28.62 -16.24 2.50
N LEU A 540 -28.06 -16.79 3.59
CA LEU A 540 -27.25 -16.03 4.56
C LEU A 540 -25.91 -15.59 4.01
N TYR A 541 -25.24 -16.44 3.22
CA TYR A 541 -24.00 -16.09 2.54
C TYR A 541 -24.25 -14.99 1.49
N VAL A 542 -25.34 -15.09 0.74
CA VAL A 542 -25.76 -14.04 -0.21
C VAL A 542 -26.11 -12.74 0.51
N ALA A 543 -26.83 -12.79 1.63
CA ALA A 543 -27.14 -11.61 2.45
C ALA A 543 -25.88 -10.99 3.09
N SER A 544 -24.95 -11.82 3.58
CA SER A 544 -23.61 -11.43 4.07
C SER A 544 -22.81 -10.72 2.99
N ILE A 545 -22.79 -11.25 1.77
CA ILE A 545 -22.14 -10.61 0.62
C ILE A 545 -22.84 -9.29 0.28
N ARG A 546 -24.18 -9.25 0.27
CA ARG A 546 -24.96 -8.05 -0.02
C ARG A 546 -24.68 -6.95 1.01
N ASP A 547 -24.60 -7.29 2.29
CA ASP A 547 -24.31 -6.32 3.36
C ASP A 547 -22.84 -5.93 3.38
N THR A 548 -21.92 -6.84 3.02
CA THR A 548 -20.49 -6.53 2.77
C THR A 548 -20.34 -5.55 1.59
N LEU A 549 -21.15 -5.71 0.54
CA LEU A 549 -21.16 -4.83 -0.64
C LEU A 549 -21.88 -3.50 -0.39
N ASN A 550 -22.86 -3.47 0.53
CA ASN A 550 -23.62 -2.29 0.93
C ASN A 550 -22.97 -1.51 2.09
N THR A 551 -22.11 -2.15 2.88
CA THR A 551 -21.32 -1.52 3.97
C THR A 551 -19.83 -1.48 3.63
N ARG A 552 -19.02 -0.93 4.54
CA ARG A 552 -17.62 -0.52 4.30
C ARG A 552 -16.59 -1.66 4.34
N PHE A 553 -17.01 -2.92 4.29
CA PHE A 553 -16.10 -4.05 4.48
C PHE A 553 -15.49 -4.50 3.14
N ASN A 554 -14.18 -4.73 3.14
CA ASN A 554 -13.39 -5.03 1.94
C ASN A 554 -13.42 -6.53 1.54
N GLU A 555 -14.00 -7.42 2.34
CA GLU A 555 -14.06 -8.87 2.06
C GLU A 555 -15.37 -9.52 2.55
N PRO A 556 -15.89 -10.56 1.87
CA PRO A 556 -17.03 -11.35 2.35
C PRO A 556 -16.75 -11.91 3.75
N ILE A 557 -17.74 -11.90 4.64
CA ILE A 557 -17.59 -12.50 5.97
C ILE A 557 -17.29 -13.99 5.80
N THR A 558 -16.06 -14.38 6.07
CA THR A 558 -15.63 -15.77 6.09
C THR A 558 -16.24 -16.44 7.31
N ILE A 559 -17.12 -17.41 7.07
CA ILE A 559 -17.65 -18.30 8.12
C ILE A 559 -16.50 -19.26 8.45
N GLY A 560 -15.87 -19.07 9.61
CA GLY A 560 -14.85 -19.96 10.15
C GLY A 560 -15.17 -20.34 11.59
N ASP A 561 -14.27 -21.07 12.24
CA ASP A 561 -14.50 -21.81 13.50
C ASP A 561 -14.87 -20.95 14.72
N LYS A 562 -14.79 -19.62 14.61
CA LYS A 562 -15.15 -18.63 15.66
C LYS A 562 -16.43 -17.84 15.35
N THR A 563 -17.16 -18.20 14.29
CA THR A 563 -18.38 -17.52 13.85
C THR A 563 -19.60 -18.18 14.48
N LEU A 564 -20.39 -17.43 15.26
CA LEU A 564 -21.57 -17.95 15.93
C LEU A 564 -22.83 -17.44 15.22
N ILE A 565 -23.61 -18.37 14.64
CA ILE A 565 -24.87 -18.07 13.95
C ILE A 565 -26.00 -18.35 14.93
N LYS A 566 -26.79 -17.32 15.26
CA LYS A 566 -28.03 -17.50 16.02
C LYS A 566 -29.22 -17.36 15.09
N CYS A 567 -29.98 -18.45 14.95
CA CYS A 567 -31.24 -18.49 14.23
C CYS A 567 -32.39 -18.40 15.24
N TYR A 568 -33.30 -17.46 15.02
CA TYR A 568 -34.55 -17.34 15.77
C TYR A 568 -35.69 -17.64 14.82
N VAL A 569 -36.57 -18.54 15.23
CA VAL A 569 -37.81 -18.85 14.51
C VAL A 569 -38.96 -18.25 15.32
N SER A 570 -39.74 -17.38 14.69
CA SER A 570 -40.89 -16.72 15.34
C SER A 570 -42.17 -17.07 14.59
N SER A 571 -43.14 -17.60 15.33
CA SER A 571 -44.48 -17.93 14.85
C SER A 571 -45.44 -16.74 14.75
N LEU A 572 -45.02 -15.54 15.19
CA LEU A 572 -45.84 -14.32 15.10
C LEU A 572 -45.39 -13.39 13.97
N ALA A 573 -46.35 -13.03 13.11
CA ALA A 573 -46.22 -12.01 12.09
C ALA A 573 -45.71 -10.68 12.68
N LEU A 574 -44.55 -10.22 12.22
CA LEU A 574 -43.89 -9.00 12.69
C LEU A 574 -44.63 -7.75 12.19
N THR A 575 -45.59 -7.27 12.98
CA THR A 575 -46.09 -5.89 12.87
C THR A 575 -45.15 -4.95 13.64
N GLY A 576 -44.19 -4.35 12.92
CA GLY A 576 -43.68 -3.00 13.20
C GLY A 576 -42.96 -2.69 14.52
N LYS A 577 -42.52 -3.65 15.35
CA LYS A 577 -41.71 -3.34 16.56
C LYS A 577 -40.33 -4.00 16.54
N LYS A 578 -39.31 -3.20 16.87
CA LYS A 578 -37.89 -3.57 17.00
C LYS A 578 -37.74 -4.76 17.95
N LEU A 579 -37.14 -5.84 17.45
CA LEU A 579 -36.63 -6.96 18.24
C LEU A 579 -35.56 -6.46 19.22
N LYS A 580 -35.64 -6.91 20.48
CA LYS A 580 -34.69 -6.60 21.56
C LYS A 580 -33.70 -7.75 21.71
#